data_AF-A0A7Y4SSY9-F1
#
_entry.id   AF-A0A7Y4SSY9-F1
#
_cell.length_a   1.000
_cell.length_b   1.000
_cell.length_c   1.000
_cell.angle_alpha   90.00
_cell.angle_beta   90.00
_cell.angle_gamma   90.00
#
_symmetry.space_group_name_H-M   'P 1'
#
loop_
_entity.id
_entity.type
_entity.pdbx_description
1 polymer ?
#
loop_
_entity_poly.entity_id
_entity_poly.type
_entity_poly.pdbx_seq_one_letter_code
_entity_poly.pdbx_strand_id
1 'polypeptide(L)' 'MEGAVRFLLESPLAGRLREFRSARAQGVRSWPVRDFPNYLILYRPVADDIEVIRFLHGARDLPLLLGEGEAGATP' A
#
# COMPACT_ATOMS: atom_id res chain seq x y z
N MET A 1 11.88 -6.14 -2.18
CA MET A 1 10.50 -6.01 -2.73
C MET A 1 10.01 -7.31 -3.35
N GLU A 2 10.74 -7.90 -4.30
CA GLU A 2 10.35 -9.14 -5.00
C GLU A 2 9.95 -10.29 -4.04
N GLY A 3 10.75 -10.57 -3.01
CA GLY A 3 10.43 -11.61 -2.02
C GLY A 3 9.12 -11.38 -1.26
N ALA A 4 8.75 -10.12 -1.02
CA ALA A 4 7.48 -9.79 -0.39
C ALA A 4 6.30 -10.03 -1.33
N VAL A 5 6.45 -9.70 -2.62
CA VAL A 5 5.41 -9.95 -3.64
C VAL A 5 5.21 -11.46 -3.81
N ARG A 6 6.29 -12.23 -3.93
CA ARG A 6 6.22 -13.70 -4.03
C ARG A 6 5.49 -14.32 -2.85
N PHE A 7 5.83 -13.89 -1.63
CA PHE A 7 5.12 -14.35 -0.43
C PHE A 7 3.62 -14.03 -0.47
N LEU A 8 3.23 -12.85 -0.97
CA LEU A 8 1.83 -12.46 -1.07
C LEU A 8 1.08 -13.22 -2.16
N LEU A 9 1.75 -13.73 -3.20
CA LEU A 9 1.15 -14.66 -4.17
C LEU A 9 0.81 -16.01 -3.51
N GLU A 10 1.70 -16.52 -2.66
CA GLU A 10 1.51 -17.79 -1.95
C GLU A 10 0.50 -17.67 -0.80
N SER A 11 0.41 -16.50 -0.18
CA SER A 11 -0.51 -16.24 0.92
C SER A 11 -1.21 -14.87 0.78
N PRO A 12 -2.18 -14.74 -0.14
CA PRO A 12 -2.85 -13.47 -0.46
C PRO A 12 -3.57 -12.83 0.74
N LEU A 13 -3.96 -13.62 1.74
CA LEU A 13 -4.68 -13.13 2.92
C LEU A 13 -3.76 -12.70 4.07
N ALA A 14 -2.43 -12.82 3.94
CA ALA A 14 -1.48 -12.49 5.01
C ALA A 14 -1.43 -11.00 5.36
N GLY A 15 -1.70 -10.13 4.39
CA GLY A 15 -1.77 -8.68 4.61
C GLY A 15 -2.91 -8.27 5.53
N ARG A 16 -2.67 -7.23 6.32
CA ARG A 16 -3.68 -6.65 7.20
C ARG A 16 -4.79 -6.03 6.36
N LEU A 17 -6.04 -6.46 6.55
CA LEU A 17 -7.20 -5.84 5.93
C LEU A 17 -7.32 -4.37 6.37
N ARG A 18 -7.56 -3.49 5.41
CA ARG A 18 -7.70 -2.05 5.64
C ARG A 18 -9.13 -1.63 5.32
N GLU A 19 -9.72 -0.91 6.26
CA GLU A 19 -11.02 -0.30 6.06
C GLU A 19 -10.85 1.09 5.46
N PHE A 20 -11.43 1.28 4.29
CA PHE A 20 -11.47 2.56 3.59
C PHE A 20 -12.92 2.99 3.42
N ARG A 21 -13.17 4.30 3.51
CA ARG A 21 -14.51 4.88 3.30
C ARG A 21 -14.99 4.73 1.85
N SER A 22 -14.06 4.62 0.90
CA SER A 22 -14.37 4.48 -0.52
C SER A 22 -14.76 3.05 -0.86
N ALA A 23 -15.92 2.87 -1.52
CA ALA A 23 -16.35 1.57 -2.04
C ALA A 23 -15.32 0.94 -2.99
N ARG A 24 -14.56 1.76 -3.74
CA ARG A 24 -13.51 1.28 -4.65
C ARG A 24 -12.31 0.68 -3.93
N ALA A 25 -12.15 0.92 -2.63
CA ALA A 25 -11.03 0.46 -1.81
C ALA A 25 -11.43 -0.68 -0.84
N GLN A 26 -12.58 -1.32 -1.05
CA GLN A 26 -12.96 -2.51 -0.29
C GLN A 26 -12.00 -3.68 -0.55
N GLY A 27 -11.77 -4.52 0.46
CA GLY A 27 -10.91 -5.70 0.35
C GLY A 27 -9.41 -5.40 0.21
N VAL A 28 -9.01 -4.13 0.31
CA VAL A 28 -7.59 -3.74 0.23
C VAL A 28 -6.88 -4.18 1.50
N ARG A 29 -5.70 -4.75 1.30
CA ARG A 29 -4.80 -5.23 2.34
C ARG A 29 -3.49 -4.46 2.25
N SER A 30 -2.81 -4.38 3.39
CA SER A 30 -1.50 -3.74 3.51
C SER A 30 -0.45 -4.72 4.02
N TRP A 31 0.74 -4.69 3.43
CA TRP A 31 1.88 -5.50 3.84
C TRP A 31 3.16 -4.65 3.97
N PRO A 32 3.79 -4.60 5.16
CA PRO A 32 5.07 -3.91 5.33
C PRO A 32 6.20 -4.74 4.71
N VAL A 33 7.10 -4.09 3.97
CA VAL A 33 8.24 -4.78 3.35
C VAL A 33 9.39 -4.81 4.35
N ARG A 34 9.72 -5.99 4.89
CA ARG A 34 10.72 -6.15 5.96
C ARG A 34 12.08 -5.52 5.65
N ASP A 35 12.59 -5.75 4.44
CA ASP A 35 13.90 -5.24 4.01
C ASP A 35 13.87 -3.75 3.64
N PHE A 36 12.68 -3.15 3.61
CA PHE A 36 12.43 -1.78 3.19
C PHE A 36 11.46 -1.14 4.19
N PRO A 37 11.92 -0.75 5.40
CA PRO A 37 11.06 -0.42 6.55
C PRO A 37 10.12 0.77 6.30
N ASN A 38 10.44 1.62 5.32
CA ASN A 38 9.62 2.73 4.89
C ASN A 38 8.65 2.38 3.77
N TYR A 39 8.56 1.12 3.32
CA TYR A 39 7.69 0.72 2.23
C TYR A 39 6.51 -0.13 2.70
N LEU A 40 5.32 0.24 2.24
CA LEU A 40 4.07 -0.47 2.47
C LEU A 40 3.43 -0.82 1.13
N ILE A 41 3.11 -2.10 0.92
CA ILE A 41 2.39 -2.56 -0.27
C ILE A 41 0.90 -2.51 0.05
N LEU A 42 0.13 -1.76 -0.74
CA LEU A 42 -1.32 -1.86 -0.79
C LEU A 42 -1.71 -2.75 -1.96
N TYR A 43 -2.48 -3.79 -1.67
CA TYR A 43 -2.89 -4.78 -2.66
C TYR A 43 -4.28 -5.32 -2.35
N ARG A 44 -4.88 -6.06 -3.29
CA ARG A 44 -6.14 -6.78 -3.10
C ARG A 44 -5.99 -8.23 -3.60
N PRO A 45 -6.43 -9.24 -2.85
CA PRO A 45 -6.55 -10.60 -3.37
C PRO A 45 -7.59 -10.65 -4.50
N VAL A 46 -7.22 -11.25 -5.62
CA VAL A 46 -8.11 -11.65 -6.71
C VAL A 46 -8.08 -13.18 -6.84
N ALA A 47 -8.94 -13.78 -7.67
CA ALA A 47 -9.22 -15.23 -7.65
C ALA A 47 -7.96 -16.12 -7.52
N ASP A 48 -6.94 -15.89 -8.35
CA ASP A 48 -5.71 -16.68 -8.38
C ASP A 48 -4.44 -15.82 -8.26
N ASP A 49 -4.57 -14.56 -7.85
CA ASP A 49 -3.46 -13.59 -7.84
C ASP A 49 -3.68 -12.47 -6.81
N ILE A 50 -2.78 -11.49 -6.80
CA ILE A 50 -2.92 -10.22 -6.10
C ILE A 50 -2.89 -9.07 -7.10
N GLU A 51 -3.82 -8.12 -6.95
CA GLU A 51 -3.75 -6.83 -7.61
C GLU A 51 -2.94 -5.88 -6.72
N VAL A 52 -1.74 -5.50 -7.15
CA VAL A 52 -0.94 -4.47 -6.45
C VAL A 52 -1.46 -3.09 -6.83
N ILE A 53 -2.01 -2.38 -5.84
CA ILE A 53 -2.64 -1.07 -6.05
C ILE A 53 -1.60 0.05 -5.96
N ARG A 54 -0.73 0.01 -4.93
CA ARG A 54 0.31 1.03 -4.74
C ARG A 54 1.42 0.53 -3.82
N PHE A 55 2.65 0.96 -4.11
CA PHE A 55 3.75 0.97 -3.15
C PHE A 55 3.82 2.34 -2.50
N LEU A 56 3.64 2.41 -1.18
CA LEU A 56 3.76 3.64 -0.41
C LEU A 56 5.13 3.70 0.25
N HIS A 57 5.83 4.80 0.06
CA HIS A 57 7.02 5.15 0.83
C HIS A 57 6.63 6.07 1.99
N GLY A 58 6.58 5.55 3.21
CA GLY A 58 6.14 6.25 4.42
C GLY A 58 6.84 7.59 4.70
N ALA A 59 8.07 7.83 4.22
CA ALA A 59 8.70 9.15 4.36
C ALA A 59 8.42 10.14 3.22
N ARG A 60 7.90 9.69 2.07
CA ARG A 60 7.64 10.54 0.89
C ARG A 60 6.15 10.71 0.60
N ASP A 61 5.36 9.68 0.85
CA ASP A 61 3.92 9.67 0.57
C ASP A 61 3.07 10.10 1.77
N LEU A 62 3.63 10.09 2.99
CA LEU A 62 2.88 10.47 4.21
C LEU A 62 2.42 11.94 4.21
N PRO A 63 3.22 12.93 3.76
CA PRO A 63 2.75 14.31 3.62
C PRO A 63 1.59 14.45 2.61
N LEU A 64 1.66 13.72 1.48
CA LEU A 64 0.63 13.67 0.45
C LEU A 64 -0.66 12.98 0.91
N LEU A 65 -0.54 11.94 1.75
CA LEU A 65 -1.68 11.20 2.31
C LEU A 65 -2.36 11.95 3.48
N LEU A 66 -1.62 12.82 4.18
CA LEU A 66 -2.11 13.67 5.27
C LEU A 66 -2.71 14.99 4.77
N GLY A 67 -2.59 15.31 3.48
CA GLY A 67 -3.08 16.58 2.93
C GLY A 67 -2.17 17.77 3.21
N GLU A 68 -0.91 17.55 3.58
CA GLU A 68 0.10 18.60 3.69
C GLU A 68 0.78 18.79 2.32
N GLY A 69 0.00 19.32 1.39
CA GLY A 69 0.47 19.74 0.08
C GLY A 69 -0.18 21.07 -0.25
N GLU A 70 0.30 22.15 0.39
CA GLU A 70 0.31 23.54 -0.10
C GLU A 70 1.15 24.37 0.89
N ALA A 71 2.48 24.32 0.78
CA ALA A 71 3.35 25.34 1.36
C ALA A 71 4.58 25.50 0.46
N GLY A 72 4.45 26.35 -0.57
CA GLY A 72 5.61 26.88 -1.29
C GLY A 72 5.46 26.89 -2.80
N ALA A 73 4.68 27.84 -3.33
CA ALA A 73 4.93 28.40 -4.65
C ALA A 73 4.33 29.82 -4.72
N THR A 74 5.07 30.78 -4.16
CA THR A 74 4.89 32.21 -4.44
C THR A 74 5.82 32.57 -5.59
N PRO A 75 5.36 33.18 -6.69
CA PRO A 75 6.19 34.11 -7.45
C PRO A 75 6.23 35.49 -6.78
#